data_AF-A0A2D5LIK6-F1
#
_entry.id   AF-A0A2D5LIK6-F1
#
_cell.length_a   1.000
_cell.length_b   1.000
_cell.length_c   1.000
_cell.angle_alpha   90.00
_cell.angle_beta   90.00
_cell.angle_gamma   90.00
#
_symmetry.space_group_name_H-M   'P 1'
#
loop_
_entity.id
_entity.type
_entity.pdbx_description
1 polymer ?
#
loop_
_entity_poly.entity_id
_entity_poly.type
_entity_poly.pdbx_seq_one_letter_code
_entity_poly.pdbx_strand_id
1 'polypeptide(L)' 'MKRKLLAFVALVGVLQLSGCASLGVQPWERDLLAKDEMALGAEGVDLGLDDHIYFSKEATSGGRSFAGGGCGCN' A
#
# COMPACT_ATOMS: atom_id res chain seq x y z
N MET A 1 28.95 -18.26 35.20
CA MET A 1 27.60 -18.45 34.60
C MET A 1 27.05 -17.18 33.95
N LYS A 2 27.08 -16.00 34.60
CA LYS A 2 26.55 -14.73 34.05
C LYS A 2 27.10 -14.31 32.67
N ARG A 3 28.42 -14.46 32.43
CA ARG A 3 29.03 -14.17 31.10
C ARG A 3 28.54 -15.10 29.98
N LYS A 4 28.29 -16.38 30.28
CA LYS A 4 27.75 -17.33 29.30
C LYS A 4 26.28 -17.04 28.98
N LEU A 5 25.51 -16.62 30.00
CA LEU A 5 24.12 -16.20 29.82
C LEU A 5 24.01 -14.93 28.96
N LEU A 6 24.87 -13.93 29.21
CA LEU A 6 24.94 -12.71 28.39
C LEU A 6 25.29 -13.01 26.93
N ALA A 7 26.27 -13.89 26.70
CA ALA A 7 26.63 -14.32 25.35
C ALA A 7 25.49 -15.05 24.64
N PHE A 8 24.74 -15.89 25.36
CA PHE A 8 23.59 -16.60 24.82
C PHE A 8 22.44 -15.66 24.43
N VAL A 9 22.12 -14.68 25.30
CA VAL A 9 21.09 -13.66 25.01
C VAL A 9 21.48 -12.81 23.80
N ALA A 10 22.75 -12.41 23.70
CA ALA A 10 23.24 -11.65 22.54
C ALA A 10 23.12 -12.45 21.23
N LEU A 11 23.46 -13.74 21.26
CA LEU A 11 23.34 -14.62 20.10
C LEU A 11 21.88 -14.76 19.62
N VAL A 12 20.95 -14.95 20.55
CA VAL A 12 19.51 -15.04 20.24
C VAL A 12 18.98 -13.71 19.69
N GLY A 13 19.45 -12.57 20.21
CA GLY A 13 19.07 -11.24 19.71
C GLY A 13 19.49 -10.99 18.25
N VAL A 14 20.68 -11.43 17.85
CA VAL A 14 21.17 -11.25 16.47
C VAL A 14 20.38 -12.11 15.47
N LEU A 15 19.93 -13.30 15.88
CA LEU A 15 19.15 -14.21 15.02
C LEU A 15 17.75 -13.66 14.67
N GLN A 16 17.21 -12.72 15.46
CA GLN A 16 15.91 -12.11 15.18
C GLN A 16 15.97 -11.03 14.09
N LEU A 17 17.16 -10.55 13.71
CA LEU A 17 17.33 -9.50 12.70
C LEU A 17 17.14 -10.00 11.26
N SER A 18 17.13 -11.32 11.02
CA SER A 18 16.99 -11.90 9.67
C SER A 18 15.54 -12.08 9.20
N GLY A 19 14.53 -11.73 10.02
CA GLY A 19 13.12 -12.03 9.72
C GLY A 19 12.54 -11.31 8.50
N CYS A 20 13.05 -10.12 8.15
CA CYS A 20 12.47 -9.29 7.09
C CYS A 20 13.25 -9.30 5.77
N ALA A 21 14.41 -9.96 5.71
CA ALA A 21 15.27 -9.91 4.53
C ALA A 21 14.69 -10.63 3.30
N SER A 22 13.70 -11.51 3.50
CA SER A 22 13.06 -12.30 2.42
C SER A 22 11.53 -12.15 2.38
N LEU A 23 10.95 -11.10 2.98
CA LEU A 23 9.49 -10.89 3.01
C LEU A 23 8.89 -10.39 1.68
N GLY A 24 9.66 -10.46 0.60
CA GLY A 24 9.22 -9.96 -0.70
C GLY A 24 9.91 -10.65 -1.85
N VAL A 25 9.45 -10.31 -3.05
CA VAL A 25 9.99 -10.80 -4.31
C VAL A 25 11.32 -10.12 -4.62
N GLN A 26 12.22 -10.85 -5.26
CA GLN A 26 13.52 -10.34 -5.67
C GLN A 26 13.30 -9.18 -6.68
N PRO A 27 14.19 -8.16 -6.72
CA PRO A 27 13.98 -7.00 -7.58
C PRO A 27 13.73 -7.31 -9.05
N TRP A 28 14.34 -8.39 -9.59
CA TRP A 28 14.16 -8.86 -10.96
C TRP A 28 12.90 -9.70 -11.19
N GLU A 29 12.22 -10.16 -10.14
CA GLU A 29 10.93 -10.85 -10.23
C GLU A 29 9.76 -9.87 -10.36
N ARG A 30 9.99 -8.57 -10.11
CA ARG A 30 8.95 -7.54 -10.20
C ARG A 30 8.41 -7.37 -11.61
N ASP A 31 9.24 -7.52 -12.63
CA ASP A 31 8.82 -7.41 -14.04
C ASP A 31 7.85 -8.53 -14.46
N LEU A 32 8.02 -9.73 -13.87
CA LEU A 32 7.16 -10.90 -14.13
C LEU A 32 5.83 -10.85 -13.37
N LEU A 33 5.80 -10.17 -12.22
CA LEU A 33 4.65 -10.16 -11.31
C LEU A 33 3.83 -8.88 -11.37
N ALA A 34 4.40 -7.76 -11.79
CA ALA A 34 3.70 -6.49 -11.96
C ALA A 34 2.95 -6.47 -13.30
N LYS A 35 1.74 -7.05 -13.31
CA LYS A 35 0.84 -6.98 -14.48
C LYS A 35 0.27 -5.57 -14.62
N ASP A 36 -0.03 -5.17 -15.84
CA ASP A 36 -0.67 -3.87 -16.14
C ASP A 36 -1.99 -3.68 -15.38
N GLU A 37 -2.75 -4.76 -15.19
CA GLU A 37 -4.01 -4.80 -14.44
C GLU A 37 -3.86 -4.46 -12.95
N MET A 38 -2.65 -4.59 -12.39
CA MET A 38 -2.35 -4.27 -10.99
C MET A 38 -1.97 -2.79 -10.80
N ALA A 39 -1.86 -2.02 -11.89
CA ALA A 39 -1.62 -0.60 -11.80
C ALA A 39 -2.75 0.11 -11.06
N LEU A 40 -2.42 1.17 -10.33
CA LEU A 40 -3.42 2.00 -9.68
C LEU A 40 -4.34 2.60 -10.74
N GLY A 41 -5.63 2.30 -10.64
CA GLY A 41 -6.60 2.79 -11.61
C GLY A 41 -6.55 2.11 -12.98
N ALA A 42 -6.07 0.86 -13.05
CA ALA A 42 -6.05 0.10 -14.30
C ALA A 42 -7.46 -0.13 -14.89
N GLU A 43 -8.49 -0.16 -14.05
CA GLU A 43 -9.89 -0.37 -14.45
C GLU A 43 -10.65 0.96 -14.45
N GLY A 44 -10.95 1.48 -15.65
CA GLY A 44 -11.63 2.76 -15.83
C GLY A 44 -13.10 2.75 -15.42
N VAL A 45 -13.77 1.59 -15.47
CA VAL A 45 -15.18 1.47 -15.06
C VAL A 45 -15.28 1.55 -13.54
N ASP A 46 -14.39 0.84 -12.83
CA ASP A 46 -14.35 0.90 -11.36
C ASP A 46 -14.02 2.31 -10.87
N LEU A 47 -13.05 2.97 -11.50
CA LEU A 47 -12.73 4.37 -11.19
C LEU A 47 -13.91 5.31 -11.40
N GLY A 48 -14.61 5.19 -12.53
CA GLY A 48 -15.77 6.02 -12.83
C GLY A 48 -16.94 5.77 -11.87
N LEU A 49 -17.14 4.51 -11.46
CA LEU A 49 -18.14 4.14 -10.46
C LEU A 49 -17.79 4.71 -9.08
N ASP A 50 -16.54 4.59 -8.66
CA ASP A 50 -16.04 5.15 -7.40
C ASP A 50 -16.20 6.67 -7.37
N ASP A 51 -15.89 7.35 -8.47
CA ASP A 51 -16.10 8.79 -8.61
C ASP A 51 -17.58 9.15 -8.56
N HIS A 52 -18.46 8.38 -9.19
CA HIS A 52 -19.90 8.62 -9.13
C HIS A 52 -20.43 8.44 -7.69
N ILE A 53 -20.01 7.39 -6.99
CA ILE A 53 -20.39 7.15 -5.59
C ILE A 53 -19.84 8.27 -4.69
N TYR A 54 -18.57 8.64 -4.89
CA TYR A 54 -17.90 9.69 -4.13
C TYR A 54 -18.63 11.03 -4.30
N PHE A 55 -18.92 11.43 -5.54
CA PHE A 55 -19.68 12.64 -5.83
C PHE A 55 -21.09 12.58 -5.22
N SER A 56 -21.78 11.44 -5.32
CA SER A 56 -23.13 11.29 -4.74
C SER A 56 -23.14 11.45 -3.22
N LYS A 57 -22.05 11.09 -2.53
CA LYS A 57 -21.93 11.20 -1.07
C LYS A 57 -21.36 12.54 -0.61
N GLU A 58 -20.42 13.08 -1.36
CA GLU A 58 -19.51 14.15 -0.93
C GLU A 58 -19.54 15.36 -1.89
N ALA A 59 -20.54 15.47 -2.77
CA ALA A 59 -20.72 16.59 -3.71
C ALA A 59 -20.68 17.98 -3.06
N THR A 60 -21.01 18.09 -1.77
CA THR A 60 -20.98 19.36 -1.02
C THR A 60 -19.58 19.71 -0.51
N SER A 61 -18.74 18.71 -0.19
CA SER A 61 -17.37 18.89 0.32
C SER A 61 -16.32 19.02 -0.79
N GLY A 62 -16.71 18.73 -2.02
CA GLY A 62 -15.86 18.87 -3.19
C GLY A 62 -15.23 17.56 -3.63
N GLY A 63 -15.12 17.38 -4.95
CA GLY A 63 -14.64 16.17 -5.60
C GLY A 63 -13.12 16.06 -5.63
N ARG A 64 -12.60 14.95 -6.17
CA ARG A 64 -11.16 14.69 -6.40
C ARG A 64 -10.51 15.61 -7.46
N SER A 65 -11.29 16.51 -8.07
CA SER A 65 -10.88 17.40 -9.15
C SER A 65 -10.88 18.87 -8.71
N PHE A 66 -10.00 19.66 -9.32
CA PHE A 66 -9.73 21.08 -9.02
C PHE A 66 -10.96 22.02 -9.13
N ALA A 67 -12.08 21.52 -9.67
CA ALA A 67 -13.33 22.25 -9.87
C ALA A 67 -14.53 21.64 -9.14
N GLY A 68 -14.35 20.63 -8.28
CA GLY A 68 -15.43 20.05 -7.50
C GLY A 68 -15.52 20.75 -6.16
N GLY A 69 -16.42 21.72 -6.01
CA GLY A 69 -16.72 22.35 -4.73
C GLY A 69 -18.13 22.95 -4.75
N GLY A 70 -19.05 22.35 -4.00
CA GLY A 70 -20.37 22.93 -3.71
C GLY A 70 -21.53 22.44 -4.60
N CYS A 71 -22.67 22.24 -3.93
CA CYS A 71 -24.04 21.99 -4.42
C CYS A 71 -24.28 20.83 -5.43
N GLY A 72 -23.24 20.18 -5.96
CA GLY A 72 -23.38 18.99 -6.81
C GLY A 72 -23.76 19.28 -8.26
N CYS A 73 -23.53 20.49 -8.77
CA CYS A 73 -23.70 20.81 -10.18
C CYS A 73 -22.34 20.77 -10.90
N ASN A 74 -22.08 19.68 -11.63
CA ASN A 74 -21.06 19.61 -12.69
C ASN A 74 -21.77 19.62 -14.05
#